data_AF-K1TX60-F1
#
_entry.id   AF-K1TX60-F1
#
_cell.length_a   1.000
_cell.length_b   1.000
_cell.length_c   1.000
_cell.angle_alpha   90.00
_cell.angle_beta   90.00
_cell.angle_gamma   90.00
#
_symmetry.space_group_name_H-M   'P 1'
#
loop_
_entity.id
_entity.type
_entity.pdbx_description
1 polymer ?
#
loop_
_entity_poly.entity_id
_entity_poly.type
_entity_poly.pdbx_seq_one_letter_code
_entity_poly.pdbx_strand_id
1 'polypeptide(L)'
;TSITAKGTGKPTAWEWILPEGLEFKPGTPTNEETIFVVAKKPGKMKVTVKVTNVVGTSETTKQVIDVIAKEDAATVFNVVKGKKVVGFSNSTNYTETPWKIIDGVTYPYDTSDKWCTLQSDRWAIFDCQSAYRIYGFRIYDGNSGPESGVDQINNYKIQLSNDGETWTTVVDAENRVSESIKTDYIPP
;
A
#
# COMPACT_ATOMS: atom_id res chain seq x y z
N THR A 1 0.73 -15.31 2.21
CA THR A 1 0.74 -14.00 2.87
C THR A 1 0.68 -14.20 4.38
N SER A 2 1.09 -13.24 5.19
CA SER A 2 0.88 -13.28 6.65
C SER A 2 -0.33 -12.43 7.05
N ILE A 3 -0.99 -12.82 8.12
CA ILE A 3 -2.05 -12.04 8.79
C ILE A 3 -1.66 -11.96 10.26
N THR A 4 -1.64 -10.73 10.80
CA THR A 4 -1.32 -10.47 12.21
C THR A 4 -2.49 -9.74 12.83
N ALA A 5 -2.98 -10.24 13.96
CA ALA A 5 -3.95 -9.54 14.79
C ALA A 5 -3.22 -8.84 15.93
N LYS A 6 -3.69 -7.65 16.35
CA LYS A 6 -3.14 -6.96 17.53
C LYS A 6 -4.11 -7.11 18.69
N GLY A 7 -3.72 -7.86 19.71
CA GLY A 7 -4.51 -8.05 20.93
C GLY A 7 -4.00 -7.16 22.07
N THR A 8 -4.92 -6.62 22.87
CA THR A 8 -4.57 -5.89 24.11
C THR A 8 -4.87 -6.76 25.33
N GLY A 9 -4.33 -6.39 26.51
CA GLY A 9 -4.63 -7.10 27.76
C GLY A 9 -3.97 -8.48 27.90
N LYS A 10 -2.76 -8.66 27.37
CA LYS A 10 -1.95 -9.90 27.46
C LYS A 10 -2.71 -11.17 26.97
N PRO A 11 -2.95 -11.28 25.65
CA PRO A 11 -3.52 -12.49 25.06
C PRO A 11 -2.77 -13.76 25.44
N THR A 12 -3.50 -14.85 25.68
CA THR A 12 -2.97 -16.17 26.03
C THR A 12 -3.37 -17.26 25.03
N ALA A 13 -4.37 -17.02 24.17
CA ALA A 13 -4.75 -17.95 23.11
C ALA A 13 -5.35 -17.22 21.90
N TRP A 14 -5.12 -17.80 20.72
CA TRP A 14 -5.62 -17.32 19.44
C TRP A 14 -6.32 -18.45 18.71
N GLU A 15 -7.50 -18.18 18.15
CA GLU A 15 -8.24 -19.10 17.28
C GLU A 15 -8.58 -18.38 15.99
N TRP A 16 -8.04 -18.87 14.88
CA TRP A 16 -8.25 -18.29 13.55
C TRP A 16 -9.28 -19.10 12.76
N ILE A 17 -10.29 -18.41 12.25
CA ILE A 17 -11.36 -19.00 11.43
C ILE A 17 -11.21 -18.43 10.02
N LEU A 18 -10.80 -19.28 9.09
CA LEU A 18 -10.57 -18.92 7.69
C LEU A 18 -11.85 -19.18 6.85
N PRO A 19 -12.17 -18.31 5.87
CA PRO A 19 -13.28 -18.54 4.96
C PRO A 19 -12.93 -19.62 3.92
N GLU A 20 -13.93 -20.06 3.16
CA GLU A 20 -13.70 -20.93 2.02
C GLU A 20 -12.71 -20.29 1.03
N GLY A 21 -11.79 -21.10 0.49
CA GLY A 21 -10.78 -20.63 -0.46
C GLY A 21 -9.55 -19.99 0.21
N LEU A 22 -9.45 -19.96 1.54
CA LEU A 22 -8.25 -19.59 2.26
C LEU A 22 -7.81 -20.71 3.21
N GLU A 23 -6.55 -21.11 3.12
CA GLU A 23 -5.98 -22.18 3.93
C GLU A 23 -4.73 -21.71 4.65
N PHE A 24 -4.44 -22.33 5.80
CA PHE A 24 -3.12 -22.17 6.43
C PHE A 24 -2.03 -22.69 5.50
N LYS A 25 -0.93 -21.94 5.38
CA LYS A 25 0.25 -22.42 4.67
C LYS A 25 0.77 -23.67 5.42
N PRO A 26 1.18 -24.74 4.73
CA PRO A 26 1.73 -25.93 5.39
C PRO A 26 2.84 -25.57 6.38
N GLY A 27 2.78 -26.14 7.59
CA GLY A 27 3.72 -25.88 8.68
C GLY A 27 3.46 -24.61 9.51
N THR A 28 2.36 -23.90 9.26
CA THR A 28 1.98 -22.70 10.03
C THR A 28 1.34 -23.10 11.37
N PRO A 29 1.84 -22.61 12.52
CA PRO A 29 1.11 -22.66 13.78
C PRO A 29 -0.21 -21.88 13.69
N THR A 30 -1.33 -22.49 14.07
CA THR A 30 -2.68 -21.93 13.87
C THR A 30 -3.22 -21.17 15.09
N ASN A 31 -2.41 -21.05 16.15
CA ASN A 31 -2.79 -20.53 17.46
C ASN A 31 -1.87 -19.39 17.94
N GLU A 32 -1.22 -18.71 16.99
CA GLU A 32 -0.30 -17.59 17.24
C GLU A 32 -0.92 -16.25 16.84
N GLU A 33 -0.33 -15.16 17.31
CA GLU A 33 -0.71 -13.77 16.95
C GLU A 33 -0.59 -13.51 15.44
N THR A 34 0.32 -14.22 14.77
CA THR A 34 0.55 -14.14 13.33
C THR A 34 0.42 -15.51 12.70
N ILE A 35 -0.35 -15.60 11.62
CA ILE A 35 -0.51 -16.80 10.80
C ILE A 35 -0.06 -16.55 9.36
N PHE A 36 0.33 -17.61 8.66
CA PHE A 36 0.60 -17.60 7.23
C PHE A 36 -0.47 -18.40 6.49
N VAL A 37 -0.97 -17.82 5.41
CA VAL A 37 -2.08 -18.39 4.64
C VAL A 37 -1.80 -18.37 3.14
N VAL A 38 -2.50 -19.26 2.42
CA VAL A 38 -2.50 -19.40 0.96
C VAL A 38 -3.95 -19.31 0.49
N ALA A 39 -4.22 -18.36 -0.40
CA ALA A 39 -5.50 -18.29 -1.08
C ALA A 39 -5.55 -19.29 -2.24
N LYS A 40 -6.63 -20.04 -2.33
CA LYS A 40 -6.90 -21.06 -3.35
C LYS A 40 -7.88 -20.60 -4.43
N LYS A 41 -8.62 -19.51 -4.17
CA LYS A 41 -9.63 -18.95 -5.06
C LYS A 41 -9.50 -17.42 -5.12
N PRO A 42 -9.94 -16.79 -6.21
CA PRO A 42 -10.12 -15.34 -6.24
C PRO A 42 -11.25 -14.89 -5.31
N GLY A 43 -11.24 -13.62 -4.95
CA GLY A 43 -12.28 -12.97 -4.17
C GLY A 43 -11.77 -12.29 -2.90
N LYS A 44 -12.70 -11.55 -2.28
CA LYS A 44 -12.53 -10.87 -1.00
C LYS A 44 -12.72 -11.89 0.13
N MET A 45 -11.71 -12.04 0.97
CA MET A 45 -11.69 -13.05 2.04
C MET A 45 -11.72 -12.35 3.40
N LYS A 46 -12.79 -12.64 4.15
CA LYS A 46 -12.96 -12.20 5.54
C LYS A 46 -12.41 -13.26 6.48
N VAL A 47 -11.44 -12.89 7.29
CA VAL A 47 -10.86 -13.76 8.32
C VAL A 47 -11.37 -13.29 9.67
N THR A 48 -11.73 -14.27 10.49
CA THR A 48 -12.12 -14.05 11.87
C THR A 48 -11.01 -14.55 12.79
N VAL A 49 -10.74 -13.80 13.85
CA VAL A 49 -9.88 -14.24 14.95
C VAL A 49 -10.60 -14.07 16.28
N LYS A 50 -10.52 -15.09 17.12
CA LYS A 50 -10.90 -15.03 18.53
C LYS A 50 -9.65 -14.99 19.39
N VAL A 51 -9.63 -14.08 20.36
CA VAL A 51 -8.48 -13.81 21.22
C VAL A 51 -8.92 -13.90 22.66
N THR A 52 -8.24 -14.74 23.43
CA THR A 52 -8.55 -15.00 24.84
C THR A 52 -7.46 -14.48 25.75
N ASN A 53 -7.85 -13.89 26.89
CA ASN A 53 -6.98 -13.60 28.02
C ASN A 53 -7.69 -13.99 29.33
N VAL A 54 -7.14 -13.56 30.48
CA VAL A 54 -7.71 -13.84 31.81
C VAL A 54 -9.11 -13.26 32.04
N VAL A 55 -9.52 -12.25 31.27
CA VAL A 55 -10.83 -11.60 31.40
C VAL A 55 -11.89 -12.33 30.56
N GLY A 56 -11.51 -12.87 29.40
CA GLY A 56 -12.40 -13.63 28.54
C GLY A 56 -11.92 -13.67 27.09
N THR A 57 -12.84 -13.99 26.18
CA THR A 57 -12.59 -14.09 24.74
C THR A 57 -13.32 -12.97 23.99
N SER A 58 -12.61 -12.33 23.06
CA SER A 58 -13.18 -11.37 22.11
C SER A 58 -13.01 -11.89 20.68
N GLU A 59 -13.85 -11.41 19.75
CA GLU A 59 -13.85 -11.83 18.35
C GLU A 59 -13.78 -10.60 17.43
N THR A 60 -13.09 -10.72 16.31
CA THR A 60 -13.11 -9.71 15.25
C THR A 60 -13.03 -10.38 13.88
N THR A 61 -13.84 -9.88 12.95
CA THR A 61 -13.84 -10.29 11.54
C THR A 61 -13.46 -9.11 10.66
N LYS A 62 -12.47 -9.28 9.79
CA LYS A 62 -12.07 -8.26 8.81
C LYS A 62 -11.80 -8.89 7.45
N GLN A 63 -12.09 -8.14 6.39
CA GLN A 63 -11.55 -8.45 5.07
C GLN A 63 -10.06 -8.13 5.11
N VAL A 64 -9.21 -9.12 4.86
CA VAL A 64 -7.75 -8.98 4.99
C VAL A 64 -7.00 -9.46 3.76
N ILE A 65 -7.69 -10.20 2.89
CA ILE A 65 -7.15 -10.72 1.65
C ILE A 65 -8.12 -10.43 0.52
N ASP A 66 -7.54 -10.11 -0.62
CA ASP A 66 -8.25 -9.80 -1.82
C ASP A 66 -7.48 -10.35 -3.02
N VAL A 67 -8.01 -11.42 -3.61
CA VAL A 67 -7.35 -12.10 -4.73
C VAL A 67 -8.08 -11.77 -6.01
N ILE A 68 -7.36 -11.15 -6.95
CA ILE A 68 -7.88 -10.85 -8.29
C ILE A 68 -7.99 -12.16 -9.07
N ALA A 69 -9.09 -12.34 -9.81
CA ALA A 69 -9.22 -13.45 -10.73
C ALA A 69 -8.18 -13.35 -11.83
N LYS A 70 -7.73 -14.50 -12.36
CA LYS A 70 -6.62 -14.51 -13.32
C LYS A 70 -6.97 -13.73 -14.59
N GLU A 71 -8.21 -13.86 -15.03
CA GLU A 71 -8.83 -13.15 -16.14
C GLU A 71 -8.88 -11.63 -15.91
N ASP A 72 -9.09 -11.19 -14.67
CA ASP A 72 -9.15 -9.78 -14.30
C ASP A 72 -7.77 -9.16 -14.06
N ALA A 73 -6.73 -9.97 -13.87
CA ALA A 73 -5.38 -9.47 -13.61
C ALA A 73 -4.87 -8.57 -14.75
N ALA A 74 -5.29 -8.82 -15.99
CA ALA A 74 -4.97 -7.99 -17.15
C ALA A 74 -5.62 -6.60 -17.11
N THR A 75 -6.64 -6.41 -16.25
CA THR A 75 -7.33 -5.12 -16.06
C THR A 75 -6.69 -4.26 -14.97
N VAL A 76 -5.61 -4.72 -14.33
CA VAL A 76 -4.86 -3.91 -13.37
C VAL A 76 -3.94 -2.97 -14.14
N PHE A 77 -4.08 -1.67 -13.89
CA PHE A 77 -3.28 -0.62 -14.54
C PHE A 77 -2.94 0.51 -13.55
N ASN A 78 -2.02 1.39 -13.97
CA ASN A 78 -1.69 2.60 -13.22
C ASN A 78 -2.86 3.61 -13.28
N VAL A 79 -3.67 3.64 -12.22
CA VAL A 79 -4.88 4.47 -12.15
C VAL A 79 -4.60 5.98 -12.23
N VAL A 80 -3.45 6.45 -11.72
CA VAL A 80 -3.11 7.88 -11.71
C VAL A 80 -2.43 8.35 -12.99
N LYS A 81 -2.11 7.44 -13.92
CA LYS A 81 -1.42 7.80 -15.16
C LYS A 81 -2.21 8.85 -15.95
N GLY A 82 -1.61 10.00 -16.19
CA GLY A 82 -2.18 11.12 -16.93
C GLY A 82 -3.39 11.77 -16.25
N LYS A 83 -3.59 11.52 -14.95
CA LYS A 83 -4.70 12.06 -14.18
C LYS A 83 -4.41 13.48 -13.68
N LYS A 84 -5.35 14.03 -12.90
CA LYS A 84 -5.32 15.42 -12.47
C LYS A 84 -4.53 15.57 -11.18
N VAL A 85 -3.54 16.47 -11.18
CA VAL A 85 -2.96 17.01 -9.94
C VAL A 85 -3.92 18.07 -9.40
N VAL A 86 -4.43 17.88 -8.18
CA VAL A 86 -5.38 18.82 -7.54
C VAL A 86 -4.75 19.68 -6.46
N GLY A 87 -3.59 19.29 -5.96
CA GLY A 87 -2.80 20.07 -5.02
C GLY A 87 -1.42 19.46 -4.82
N PHE A 88 -0.44 20.27 -4.46
CA PHE A 88 0.90 19.83 -4.08
C PHE A 88 1.59 20.92 -3.26
N SER A 89 2.62 20.54 -2.50
CA SER A 89 3.32 21.46 -1.62
C SER A 89 4.12 22.51 -2.39
N ASN A 90 5.04 22.08 -3.26
CA ASN A 90 5.87 22.97 -4.09
C ASN A 90 6.60 22.23 -5.21
N SER A 91 7.29 22.99 -6.06
CA SER A 91 8.28 22.54 -7.04
C SER A 91 9.49 23.47 -7.05
N THR A 92 10.69 22.91 -7.20
CA THR A 92 11.95 23.68 -7.28
C THR A 92 11.97 24.59 -8.52
N ASN A 93 11.32 24.17 -9.61
CA ASN A 93 11.20 24.94 -10.84
C ASN A 93 9.90 24.57 -11.58
N TYR A 94 9.63 25.22 -12.72
CA TYR A 94 8.38 25.07 -13.48
C TYR A 94 8.32 23.78 -14.31
N THR A 95 9.43 23.04 -14.47
CA THR A 95 9.49 21.79 -15.25
C THR A 95 9.41 20.55 -14.37
N GLU A 96 9.95 20.62 -13.15
CA GLU A 96 10.02 19.53 -12.18
C GLU A 96 8.79 19.52 -11.27
N THR A 97 7.67 19.06 -11.81
CA THR A 97 6.34 19.20 -11.20
C THR A 97 5.67 17.85 -10.95
N PRO A 98 4.65 17.75 -10.08
CA PRO A 98 3.99 16.47 -9.79
C PRO A 98 3.37 15.78 -11.01
N TRP A 99 3.13 16.49 -12.10
CA TRP A 99 2.66 15.90 -13.35
C TRP A 99 3.67 14.89 -13.93
N LYS A 100 4.97 15.08 -13.68
CA LYS A 100 6.04 14.18 -14.12
C LYS A 100 6.02 12.83 -13.41
N ILE A 101 5.49 12.75 -12.19
CA ILE A 101 5.43 11.47 -11.46
C ILE A 101 4.14 10.68 -11.72
N ILE A 102 3.29 11.19 -12.61
CA ILE A 102 2.06 10.50 -13.07
C ILE A 102 1.96 10.42 -14.60
N ASP A 103 2.98 10.78 -15.37
CA ASP A 103 2.94 10.68 -16.84
C ASP A 103 3.10 9.23 -17.35
N GLY A 104 3.55 8.32 -16.48
CA GLY A 104 3.77 6.90 -16.75
C GLY A 104 5.17 6.57 -17.28
N VAL A 105 6.10 7.53 -17.25
CA VAL A 105 7.52 7.31 -17.53
C VAL A 105 8.21 6.93 -16.22
N THR A 106 8.75 5.71 -16.14
CA THR A 106 9.41 5.20 -14.92
C THR A 106 10.93 5.22 -14.99
N TYR A 107 11.49 5.48 -16.17
CA TYR A 107 12.92 5.61 -16.42
C TYR A 107 13.12 6.80 -17.38
N PRO A 108 13.05 8.05 -16.87
CA PRO A 108 13.20 9.24 -17.69
C PRO A 108 14.61 9.38 -18.28
N TYR A 109 14.73 10.10 -19.40
CA TYR A 109 16.02 10.43 -20.01
C TYR A 109 16.59 11.75 -19.51
N ASP A 110 15.74 12.75 -19.27
CA ASP A 110 16.15 14.06 -18.78
C ASP A 110 16.12 14.11 -17.25
N THR A 111 17.10 14.76 -16.64
CA THR A 111 17.16 14.95 -15.17
C THR A 111 16.04 15.84 -14.65
N SER A 112 15.35 16.58 -15.52
CA SER A 112 14.20 17.45 -15.21
C SER A 112 12.85 16.72 -15.32
N ASP A 113 12.82 15.49 -15.85
CA ASP A 113 11.61 14.67 -15.95
C ASP A 113 11.29 13.98 -14.61
N LYS A 114 11.09 14.80 -13.58
CA LYS A 114 10.82 14.38 -12.20
C LYS A 114 9.96 15.41 -11.47
N TRP A 115 9.59 15.09 -10.24
CA TRP A 115 9.11 16.11 -9.30
C TRP A 115 10.16 16.30 -8.19
N CYS A 116 10.54 17.56 -7.96
CA CYS A 116 11.53 17.92 -6.94
C CYS A 116 11.06 19.15 -6.17
N THR A 117 11.33 19.15 -4.87
CA THR A 117 11.16 20.33 -4.00
C THR A 117 12.30 20.37 -2.99
N LEU A 118 12.89 21.55 -2.82
CA LEU A 118 13.88 21.82 -1.77
C LEU A 118 13.24 22.19 -0.42
N GLN A 119 11.91 22.31 -0.38
CA GLN A 119 11.19 22.61 0.85
C GLN A 119 11.00 21.36 1.73
N SER A 120 10.79 21.60 3.02
CA SER A 120 10.55 20.53 4.00
C SER A 120 9.20 19.83 3.79
N ASP A 121 8.19 20.57 3.33
CA ASP A 121 6.86 20.03 3.01
C ASP A 121 6.86 19.37 1.64
N ARG A 122 6.48 18.08 1.60
CA ARG A 122 6.55 17.23 0.40
C ARG A 122 5.28 16.39 0.29
N TRP A 123 4.29 16.89 -0.43
CA TRP A 123 3.06 16.16 -0.70
C TRP A 123 2.45 16.55 -2.04
N ALA A 124 1.75 15.61 -2.68
CA ALA A 124 0.97 15.83 -3.88
C ALA A 124 -0.34 15.02 -3.78
N ILE A 125 -1.41 15.58 -4.33
CA ILE A 125 -2.75 14.99 -4.34
C ILE A 125 -3.17 14.81 -5.80
N PHE A 126 -3.57 13.59 -6.13
CA PHE A 126 -4.04 13.22 -7.46
C PHE A 126 -5.51 12.82 -7.40
N ASP A 127 -6.32 13.38 -8.29
CA ASP A 127 -7.70 12.95 -8.52
C ASP A 127 -7.71 11.88 -9.62
N CYS A 128 -8.08 10.66 -9.26
CA CYS A 128 -8.19 9.53 -10.18
C CYS A 128 -9.35 9.67 -11.18
N GLN A 129 -10.28 10.62 -10.96
CA GLN A 129 -11.47 10.92 -11.77
C GLN A 129 -12.52 9.81 -11.82
N SER A 130 -12.36 8.78 -10.99
CA SER A 130 -13.34 7.73 -10.74
C SER A 130 -12.96 7.00 -9.44
N ALA A 131 -13.91 6.26 -8.88
CA ALA A 131 -13.62 5.34 -7.79
C ALA A 131 -12.91 4.10 -8.34
N TYR A 132 -11.77 3.75 -7.75
CA TYR A 132 -10.99 2.56 -8.10
C TYR A 132 -10.75 1.70 -6.88
N ARG A 133 -10.61 0.40 -7.13
CA ARG A 133 -10.01 -0.52 -6.17
C ARG A 133 -8.49 -0.42 -6.32
N ILE A 134 -7.83 0.04 -5.26
CA ILE A 134 -6.38 0.20 -5.25
C ILE A 134 -5.75 -1.00 -4.55
N TYR A 135 -4.84 -1.68 -5.26
CA TYR A 135 -4.15 -2.86 -4.73
C TYR A 135 -2.76 -2.55 -4.19
N GLY A 136 -2.20 -1.40 -4.54
CA GLY A 136 -0.85 -1.04 -4.17
C GLY A 136 -0.37 0.23 -4.83
N PHE A 137 0.83 0.63 -4.45
CA PHE A 137 1.55 1.77 -4.96
C PHE A 137 2.95 1.37 -5.38
N ARG A 138 3.48 2.12 -6.35
CA ARG A 138 4.89 2.07 -6.69
C ARG A 138 5.43 3.47 -6.84
N ILE A 139 6.54 3.76 -6.16
CA ILE A 139 7.27 5.03 -6.26
C ILE A 139 8.62 4.73 -6.88
N TYR A 140 8.95 5.47 -7.94
CA TYR A 140 10.26 5.52 -8.56
C TYR A 140 10.90 6.83 -8.11
N ASP A 141 11.97 6.76 -7.32
CA ASP A 141 12.63 7.95 -6.78
C ASP A 141 13.85 8.38 -7.62
N GLY A 142 14.67 9.27 -7.08
CA GLY A 142 15.76 9.92 -7.82
C GLY A 142 16.77 8.95 -8.44
N ASN A 143 17.00 7.77 -7.84
CA ASN A 143 17.90 6.77 -8.41
C ASN A 143 17.24 5.89 -9.49
N SER A 144 15.93 6.02 -9.73
CA SER A 144 15.27 5.36 -10.86
C SER A 144 15.42 6.13 -12.17
N GLY A 145 15.83 7.40 -12.11
CA GLY A 145 16.06 8.25 -13.27
C GLY A 145 17.53 8.24 -13.74
N PRO A 146 17.90 9.22 -14.58
CA PRO A 146 19.26 9.37 -15.11
C PRO A 146 20.23 9.98 -14.08
N GLU A 147 19.74 10.38 -12.91
CA GLU A 147 20.55 10.99 -11.85
C GLU A 147 21.23 9.93 -10.96
N SER A 148 22.39 10.29 -10.42
CA SER A 148 23.16 9.43 -9.51
C SER A 148 23.59 10.20 -8.27
N GLY A 149 23.52 9.56 -7.10
CA GLY A 149 23.98 10.15 -5.83
C GLY A 149 23.06 11.25 -5.28
N VAL A 150 21.79 11.26 -5.69
CA VAL A 150 20.78 12.20 -5.19
C VAL A 150 20.07 11.65 -3.94
N ASP A 151 19.40 12.51 -3.20
CA ASP A 151 18.61 12.10 -2.04
C ASP A 151 17.45 11.19 -2.45
N GLN A 152 17.33 10.05 -1.77
CA GLN A 152 16.26 9.09 -1.99
C GLN A 152 15.14 9.30 -0.99
N ILE A 153 13.93 8.90 -1.39
CA ILE A 153 12.80 8.93 -0.47
C ILE A 153 13.05 7.87 0.60
N ASN A 154 13.22 8.26 1.86
CA ASN A 154 13.43 7.30 2.95
C ASN A 154 12.12 6.92 3.64
N ASN A 155 11.30 7.94 3.93
CA ASN A 155 10.06 7.81 4.68
C ASN A 155 8.92 8.47 3.90
N TYR A 156 7.74 7.86 3.89
CA TYR A 156 6.58 8.39 3.16
C TYR A 156 5.28 7.78 3.68
N LYS A 157 4.19 8.52 3.46
CA LYS A 157 2.83 8.04 3.69
C LYS A 157 2.08 8.00 2.38
N ILE A 158 1.23 6.99 2.22
CA ILE A 158 0.23 6.98 1.16
C ILE A 158 -1.15 7.00 1.80
N GLN A 159 -1.99 7.90 1.31
CA GLN A 159 -3.33 8.11 1.79
C GLN A 159 -4.33 7.99 0.65
N LEU A 160 -5.51 7.43 0.95
CA LEU A 160 -6.62 7.31 0.03
C LEU A 160 -7.82 8.09 0.56
N SER A 161 -8.61 8.65 -0.36
CA SER A 161 -9.85 9.37 -0.07
C SER A 161 -10.86 9.15 -1.19
N ASN A 162 -12.15 9.13 -0.83
CA ASN A 162 -13.26 9.13 -1.78
C ASN A 162 -13.91 10.52 -1.96
N ASP A 163 -13.61 11.47 -1.07
CA ASP A 163 -14.24 12.81 -1.03
C ASP A 163 -13.22 13.96 -1.18
N GLY A 164 -11.92 13.66 -1.11
CA GLY A 164 -10.84 14.66 -1.12
C GLY A 164 -10.65 15.39 0.21
N GLU A 165 -11.44 15.08 1.24
CA GLU A 165 -11.46 15.77 2.53
C GLU A 165 -11.04 14.83 3.66
N THR A 166 -11.59 13.62 3.68
CA THR A 166 -11.27 12.58 4.66
C THR A 166 -10.28 11.59 4.07
N TRP A 167 -9.16 11.39 4.78
CA TRP A 167 -8.03 10.61 4.29
C TRP A 167 -7.72 9.44 5.21
N THR A 168 -7.57 8.26 4.62
CA THR A 168 -7.11 7.06 5.33
C THR A 168 -5.67 6.78 4.93
N THR A 169 -4.76 6.74 5.91
CA THR A 169 -3.37 6.30 5.69
C THR A 169 -3.36 4.78 5.49
N VAL A 170 -2.90 4.35 4.32
CA VAL A 170 -2.80 2.93 3.93
C VAL A 170 -1.35 2.44 3.89
N VAL A 171 -0.39 3.37 3.82
CA VAL A 171 1.04 3.08 3.95
C VAL A 171 1.65 4.14 4.87
N ASP A 172 2.45 3.71 5.83
CA ASP A 172 3.27 4.55 6.71
C ASP A 172 4.66 3.91 6.76
N ALA A 173 5.49 4.24 5.77
CA ALA A 173 6.75 3.57 5.51
C ALA A 173 7.94 4.39 6.02
N GLU A 174 8.90 3.69 6.61
CA GLU A 174 10.14 4.25 7.13
C GLU A 174 11.33 3.40 6.70
N ASN A 175 12.52 4.01 6.65
CA ASN A 175 13.80 3.32 6.40
C ASN A 175 13.89 2.62 5.04
N ARG A 176 13.35 3.23 3.98
CA ARG A 176 13.30 2.70 2.61
C ARG A 176 14.36 3.29 1.66
N VAL A 177 15.37 3.98 2.18
CA VAL A 177 16.40 4.69 1.38
C VAL A 177 17.19 3.77 0.44
N SER A 178 17.30 2.46 0.75
CA SER A 178 18.01 1.48 -0.07
C SER A 178 17.23 1.02 -1.33
N GLU A 179 15.97 1.41 -1.46
CA GLU A 179 15.09 0.99 -2.55
C GLU A 179 14.86 2.14 -3.53
N SER A 180 15.38 2.03 -4.76
CA SER A 180 15.05 3.02 -5.79
C SER A 180 13.60 2.89 -6.29
N ILE A 181 13.04 1.69 -6.16
CA ILE A 181 11.66 1.37 -6.52
C ILE A 181 10.96 0.83 -5.29
N LYS A 182 10.12 1.66 -4.68
CA LYS A 182 9.31 1.27 -3.52
C LYS A 182 8.01 0.66 -4.00
N THR A 183 7.69 -0.55 -3.57
CA THR A 183 6.42 -1.21 -3.88
C THR A 183 5.72 -1.58 -2.58
N ASP A 184 4.49 -1.10 -2.42
CA ASP A 184 3.64 -1.38 -1.26
C ASP A 184 2.30 -1.93 -1.75
N TYR A 185 1.86 -3.03 -1.15
CA TYR A 185 0.52 -3.57 -1.41
C TYR A 185 -0.43 -3.07 -0.32
N ILE A 186 -1.64 -2.70 -0.73
CA ILE A 186 -2.69 -2.23 0.18
C ILE A 186 -3.60 -3.41 0.48
N PRO A 187 -3.68 -3.86 1.74
CA PRO A 187 -4.70 -4.80 2.13
C PRO A 187 -6.09 -4.14 1.99
N PRO A 188 -7.11 -4.92 1.64
CA PRO A 188 -8.47 -4.42 1.44
C PRO A 188 -9.13 -3.81 2.70
#